data_AF-A0A8H5FSC4-F1
#
_entry.id   AF-A0A8H5FSC4-F1
#
_cell.length_a   1.000
_cell.length_b   1.000
_cell.length_c   1.000
_cell.angle_alpha   90.00
_cell.angle_beta   90.00
_cell.angle_gamma   90.00
#
_symmetry.space_group_name_H-M   'P 1'
#
loop_
_entity.id
_entity.type
_entity.pdbx_description
1 polymer ?
#
loop_
_entity_poly.entity_id
_entity_poly.type
_entity_poly.pdbx_seq_one_letter_code
_entity_poly.pdbx_strand_id
1 'polypeptide(L)'
;MLANQSTLLFPNYASDPTSFPDAASTALMASTVYRLALLRDVWHWLPEAEKVRGELFGSGQGDGNGNGHFDSNGWLQPVVNPNAYTQQGSQSPEAQAFVLELQAAWGDWDAAGRRGENGALGGRFGTIISPSLLIMGMWKFEN
;
A
#
# COMPACT_ATOMS: atom_id res chain seq x y z
N MET A 1 13.78 -6.23 4.20
CA MET A 1 12.67 -7.19 4.06
C MET A 1 12.75 -7.79 2.67
N LEU A 2 12.80 -9.11 2.50
CA LEU A 2 12.96 -9.73 1.18
C LEU A 2 11.58 -9.91 0.52
N ALA A 3 11.06 -8.83 -0.06
CA ALA A 3 9.95 -8.90 -1.01
C ALA A 3 10.46 -9.46 -2.36
N ASN A 4 9.57 -10.11 -3.13
CA ASN A 4 9.89 -10.53 -4.49
C ASN A 4 10.24 -9.28 -5.32
N GLN A 5 11.45 -9.22 -5.88
CA GLN A 5 11.97 -8.02 -6.57
C GLN A 5 11.17 -7.64 -7.83
N SER A 6 10.33 -8.55 -8.36
CA SER A 6 9.49 -8.30 -9.53
C SER A 6 8.09 -7.78 -9.18
N THR A 7 7.58 -8.03 -7.97
CA THR A 7 6.19 -7.67 -7.59
C THR A 7 6.07 -6.98 -6.24
N LEU A 8 7.17 -6.76 -5.50
CA LEU A 8 7.22 -6.16 -4.17
C LEU A 8 6.32 -6.81 -3.10
N LEU A 9 5.68 -7.94 -3.41
CA LEU A 9 4.86 -8.73 -2.49
C LEU A 9 5.74 -9.65 -1.63
N PHE A 10 5.27 -9.93 -0.41
CA PHE A 10 5.88 -10.96 0.42
C PHE A 10 5.55 -12.37 -0.09
N PRO A 11 6.49 -13.32 0.02
CA PRO A 11 6.17 -14.72 -0.15
C PRO A 11 5.24 -15.19 0.98
N ASN A 12 4.36 -16.15 0.69
CA ASN A 12 3.50 -16.78 1.69
C ASN A 12 4.29 -17.33 2.88
N TYR A 13 5.48 -17.89 2.62
CA TYR A 13 6.42 -18.30 3.66
C TYR A 13 7.62 -17.35 3.67
N ALA A 14 7.80 -16.62 4.77
CA ALA A 14 8.92 -15.67 4.93
C ALA A 14 10.31 -16.30 4.76
N SER A 15 10.43 -17.60 5.03
CA SER A 15 11.67 -18.37 4.89
C SER A 15 11.85 -19.02 3.52
N ASP A 16 10.80 -19.06 2.68
CA ASP A 16 10.83 -19.72 1.38
C ASP A 16 10.44 -18.74 0.26
N PRO A 17 11.44 -18.16 -0.44
CA PRO A 17 11.20 -17.18 -1.49
C PRO A 17 10.61 -17.80 -2.77
N THR A 18 10.48 -19.13 -2.84
CA THR A 18 9.86 -19.84 -3.98
C THR A 18 8.37 -20.05 -3.80
N SER A 19 7.86 -19.79 -2.59
CA SER A 19 6.42 -19.82 -2.33
C SER A 19 5.68 -18.70 -3.06
N PHE A 20 4.40 -18.93 -3.33
CA PHE A 20 3.60 -17.95 -4.06
C PHE A 20 3.52 -16.61 -3.30
N PRO A 21 3.46 -15.47 -4.00
CA PRO A 21 3.33 -14.18 -3.35
C PRO A 21 1.98 -14.08 -2.62
N ASP A 22 1.95 -13.43 -1.47
CA ASP A 22 0.73 -13.16 -0.71
C ASP A 22 0.51 -11.65 -0.57
N ALA A 23 -0.50 -11.14 -1.27
CA ALA A 23 -0.87 -9.74 -1.23
C ALA A 23 -1.53 -9.35 0.11
N ALA A 24 -2.17 -10.30 0.81
CA ALA A 24 -2.85 -10.02 2.08
C ALA A 24 -1.87 -9.64 3.19
N SER A 25 -0.85 -10.47 3.43
CA SER A 25 0.21 -10.17 4.40
C SER A 25 1.00 -8.92 4.02
N THR A 26 1.16 -8.66 2.72
CA THR A 26 1.81 -7.44 2.23
C THR A 26 1.02 -6.19 2.55
N ALA A 27 -0.30 -6.21 2.33
CA ALA A 27 -1.18 -5.10 2.70
C ALA A 27 -1.15 -4.84 4.22
N LEU A 28 -1.21 -5.91 5.02
CA LEU A 28 -1.13 -5.82 6.47
C LEU A 28 0.18 -5.18 6.94
N MET A 29 1.34 -5.64 6.46
CA MET A 29 2.64 -5.09 6.85
C MET A 29 2.77 -3.63 6.42
N ALA A 30 2.33 -3.26 5.22
CA ALA A 30 2.30 -1.87 4.79
C ALA A 30 1.42 -0.99 5.71
N SER A 31 0.25 -1.49 6.13
CA SER A 31 -0.64 -0.78 7.06
C SER A 31 0.05 -0.50 8.40
N THR A 32 0.80 -1.48 8.94
CA THR A 32 1.54 -1.29 10.19
C THR A 32 2.60 -0.21 10.09
N VAL A 33 3.25 -0.05 8.93
CA VAL A 33 4.26 1.01 8.72
C VAL A 33 3.61 2.40 8.75
N TYR A 34 2.47 2.59 8.09
CA TYR A 34 1.73 3.87 8.16
C TYR A 34 1.27 4.18 9.58
N ARG A 35 0.77 3.17 10.32
CA ARG A 35 0.39 3.37 11.73
C ARG A 35 1.59 3.68 12.63
N LEU A 36 2.74 3.04 12.41
CA LEU A 36 3.96 3.34 13.16
C LEU A 36 4.47 4.76 12.88
N ALA A 37 4.36 5.21 11.62
CA ALA A 37 4.67 6.58 11.24
C ALA A 37 3.78 7.58 11.99
N LEU A 38 2.47 7.32 12.10
CA LEU A 38 1.53 8.18 12.82
C LEU A 38 1.69 8.15 14.35
N LEU A 39 1.93 6.99 14.93
CA LEU A 39 1.91 6.80 16.39
C LEU A 39 3.25 7.09 17.06
N ARG A 40 4.35 6.89 16.34
CA ARG A 40 5.71 6.90 16.91
C ARG A 40 6.68 7.80 16.14
N ASP A 41 6.22 8.49 15.11
CA ASP A 41 7.05 9.31 14.23
C ASP A 41 8.27 8.54 13.69
N VAL A 42 8.07 7.26 13.32
CA VAL A 42 9.10 6.41 12.72
C VAL A 42 8.86 6.28 11.22
N TRP A 43 9.77 6.85 10.43
CA TRP A 43 9.60 6.99 8.97
C TRP A 43 10.49 6.10 8.12
N HIS A 44 11.38 5.30 8.75
CA HIS A 44 12.46 4.62 8.04
C HIS A 44 12.00 3.70 6.90
N TRP A 45 10.88 3.00 7.09
CA TRP A 45 10.31 2.04 6.13
C TRP A 45 9.14 2.61 5.32
N LEU A 46 8.85 3.90 5.48
CA LEU A 46 7.75 4.57 4.80
C LEU A 46 7.90 4.56 3.27
N PRO A 47 9.11 4.76 2.69
CA PRO A 47 9.28 4.68 1.23
C PRO A 47 8.98 3.29 0.67
N GLU A 48 9.30 2.23 1.41
CA GLU A 48 8.97 0.85 1.04
C GLU A 48 7.46 0.60 1.09
N ALA A 49 6.77 1.14 2.10
CA ALA A 49 5.32 1.04 2.21
C ALA A 49 4.58 1.77 1.07
N GLU A 50 5.09 2.92 0.62
CA GLU A 50 4.54 3.62 -0.56
C GLU A 50 4.76 2.84 -1.86
N LYS A 51 5.94 2.21 -2.04
CA LYS A 51 6.19 1.34 -3.20
C LYS A 51 5.24 0.15 -3.24
N VAL A 52 5.04 -0.51 -2.09
CA VAL A 52 4.10 -1.63 -1.96
C VAL A 52 2.67 -1.19 -2.27
N ARG A 53 2.22 -0.07 -1.72
CA ARG A 53 0.89 0.47 -2.00
C ARG A 53 0.74 0.82 -3.49
N GLY A 54 1.77 1.43 -4.08
CA GLY A 54 1.82 1.73 -5.51
C GLY A 54 1.73 0.48 -6.39
N GLU A 55 2.32 -0.65 -5.97
CA GLU A 55 2.20 -1.92 -6.69
C GLU A 55 0.84 -2.58 -6.48
N LEU A 56 0.30 -2.57 -5.25
CA LEU A 56 -1.02 -3.13 -4.92
C LEU A 56 -2.15 -2.44 -5.67
N PHE A 57 -2.17 -1.10 -5.67
CA PHE A 57 -3.28 -0.29 -6.20
C PHE A 57 -2.97 0.40 -7.53
N GLY A 58 -1.71 0.45 -7.96
CA GLY A 58 -1.33 1.06 -9.23
C GLY A 58 -1.53 0.12 -10.40
N SER A 59 -1.28 0.61 -11.61
CA SER A 59 -1.33 -0.17 -12.85
C SER A 59 -0.11 -1.10 -13.02
N GLY A 60 0.48 -1.55 -11.91
CA GLY A 60 1.57 -2.52 -11.84
C GLY A 60 1.10 -3.93 -12.19
N GLN A 61 1.99 -4.90 -12.10
CA GLN A 61 2.03 -6.18 -12.82
C GLN A 61 0.95 -7.21 -12.41
N GLY A 62 -0.22 -6.75 -11.95
CA GLY A 62 -1.39 -7.59 -11.75
C GLY A 62 -2.25 -7.66 -13.02
N ASP A 63 -2.30 -8.86 -13.58
CA ASP A 63 -3.26 -9.34 -14.59
C ASP A 63 -3.34 -8.57 -15.93
N GLY A 64 -2.51 -7.56 -16.17
CA GLY A 64 -2.48 -6.79 -17.44
C GLY A 64 -3.72 -5.93 -17.70
N ASN A 65 -4.67 -5.90 -16.76
CA ASN A 65 -5.97 -5.21 -16.88
C ASN A 65 -5.95 -3.76 -16.37
N GLY A 66 -4.80 -3.26 -15.90
CA GLY A 66 -4.68 -1.90 -15.36
C GLY A 66 -5.25 -1.71 -13.94
N ASN A 67 -5.75 -2.78 -13.32
CA ASN A 67 -6.37 -2.78 -11.99
C ASN A 67 -5.38 -3.14 -10.85
N GLY A 68 -4.08 -3.21 -11.12
CA GLY A 68 -3.09 -3.68 -10.16
C GLY A 68 -3.36 -5.11 -9.71
N HIS A 69 -3.15 -5.39 -8.42
CA HIS A 69 -3.37 -6.71 -7.82
C HIS A 69 -4.85 -7.05 -7.57
N PHE A 70 -5.78 -6.45 -8.31
CA PHE A 70 -7.20 -6.70 -8.19
C PHE A 70 -7.77 -7.30 -9.47
N ASP A 71 -8.58 -8.36 -9.32
CA ASP A 71 -9.33 -8.93 -10.44
C ASP A 71 -10.42 -7.98 -10.96
N SER A 72 -11.10 -8.34 -12.05
CA SER A 72 -12.19 -7.53 -12.62
C SER A 72 -13.36 -7.28 -11.67
N ASN A 73 -13.49 -8.09 -10.62
CA ASN A 73 -14.55 -8.01 -9.61
C ASN A 73 -14.07 -7.28 -8.34
N GLY A 74 -12.81 -6.80 -8.31
CA GLY A 74 -12.22 -6.10 -7.17
C GLY A 74 -11.65 -7.03 -6.10
N TRP A 75 -11.42 -8.31 -6.38
CA TRP A 75 -10.76 -9.22 -5.45
C TRP A 75 -9.24 -9.06 -5.49
N LEU A 76 -8.64 -8.84 -4.32
CA LEU A 76 -7.19 -8.84 -4.18
C LEU A 76 -6.62 -10.22 -4.52
N GLN A 77 -5.60 -10.25 -5.38
CA GLN A 77 -4.85 -11.44 -5.75
C GLN A 77 -3.36 -11.11 -5.95
N PRO A 78 -2.44 -12.01 -5.59
CA PRO A 78 -2.65 -13.36 -5.03
C PRO A 78 -2.97 -13.38 -3.52
N VAL A 79 -3.79 -14.33 -3.05
CA VAL A 79 -4.11 -14.53 -1.62
C VAL A 79 -3.99 -16.01 -1.22
N VAL A 80 -3.80 -16.30 0.06
CA VAL A 80 -3.76 -17.69 0.57
C VAL A 80 -5.16 -18.31 0.59
N ASN A 81 -5.28 -19.60 0.26
CA ASN A 81 -6.54 -20.34 0.41
C ASN A 81 -6.75 -20.76 1.88
N PRO A 82 -7.83 -20.33 2.56
CA PRO A 82 -8.08 -20.66 3.97
C PRO A 82 -8.30 -22.16 4.23
N ASN A 83 -8.77 -22.90 3.23
CA ASN A 83 -9.00 -24.34 3.34
C ASN A 83 -7.77 -25.17 2.92
N ALA A 84 -6.74 -24.53 2.34
CA ALA A 84 -5.52 -25.17 1.86
C ALA A 84 -4.35 -24.17 1.80
N TYR A 85 -3.68 -23.95 2.93
CA TYR A 85 -2.66 -22.90 3.13
C TYR A 85 -1.41 -23.02 2.23
N THR A 86 -1.23 -24.17 1.56
CA THR A 86 -0.15 -24.41 0.58
C THR A 86 -0.53 -23.97 -0.83
N GLN A 87 -1.78 -23.59 -1.06
CA GLN A 87 -2.32 -23.20 -2.36
C GLN A 87 -2.77 -21.73 -2.34
N GLN A 88 -2.59 -21.08 -3.49
CA GLN A 88 -3.14 -19.76 -3.74
C GLN A 88 -4.67 -19.86 -3.88
N GLY A 89 -5.38 -19.02 -3.15
CA GLY A 89 -6.81 -18.78 -3.28
C GLY A 89 -7.12 -17.61 -4.22
N SER A 90 -8.38 -17.50 -4.61
CA SER A 90 -8.89 -16.44 -5.50
C SER A 90 -9.70 -15.38 -4.77
N GLN A 91 -10.27 -15.71 -3.60
CA GLN A 91 -11.14 -14.83 -2.85
C GLN A 91 -10.88 -15.02 -1.36
N SER A 92 -10.60 -13.92 -0.65
CA SER A 92 -10.40 -13.92 0.79
C SER A 92 -11.06 -12.68 1.41
N PRO A 93 -12.10 -12.85 2.25
CA PRO A 93 -12.70 -11.75 3.00
C PRO A 93 -11.69 -11.06 3.93
N GLU A 94 -10.74 -11.81 4.46
CA GLU A 94 -9.67 -11.30 5.33
C GLU A 94 -8.70 -10.39 4.56
N ALA A 95 -8.30 -10.80 3.35
CA ALA A 95 -7.46 -9.97 2.50
C ALA A 95 -8.10 -8.63 2.17
N GLN A 96 -9.43 -8.62 1.94
CA GLN A 96 -10.18 -7.38 1.71
C GLN A 96 -10.19 -6.46 2.94
N ALA A 97 -10.29 -7.03 4.15
CA ALA A 97 -10.19 -6.25 5.37
C ALA A 97 -8.82 -5.57 5.50
N PHE A 98 -7.73 -6.27 5.18
CA PHE A 98 -6.38 -5.70 5.21
C PHE A 98 -6.14 -4.63 4.14
N VAL A 99 -6.77 -4.76 2.97
CA VAL A 99 -6.75 -3.71 1.94
C VAL A 99 -7.43 -2.43 2.46
N LEU A 100 -8.60 -2.56 3.09
CA LEU A 100 -9.29 -1.42 3.70
C LEU A 100 -8.46 -0.81 4.84
N GLU A 101 -7.81 -1.67 5.64
CA GLU A 101 -6.95 -1.25 6.74
C GLU A 101 -5.73 -0.47 6.25
N LEU A 102 -5.09 -0.92 5.17
CA LEU A 102 -4.00 -0.22 4.50
C LEU A 102 -4.49 1.13 3.96
N GLN A 103 -5.62 1.15 3.25
CA GLN A 103 -6.15 2.37 2.65
C GLN A 103 -6.55 3.41 3.72
N ALA A 104 -7.12 2.97 4.83
CA ALA A 104 -7.46 3.85 5.96
C ALA A 104 -6.20 4.43 6.61
N ALA A 105 -5.21 3.58 6.92
CA ALA A 105 -3.96 4.04 7.55
C ALA A 105 -3.16 5.00 6.64
N TRP A 106 -3.17 4.75 5.33
CA TRP A 106 -2.60 5.66 4.34
C TRP A 106 -3.35 6.99 4.29
N GLY A 107 -4.69 6.97 4.26
CA GLY A 107 -5.51 8.17 4.28
C GLY A 107 -5.30 9.03 5.52
N ASP A 108 -5.18 8.40 6.69
CA ASP A 108 -4.86 9.10 7.95
C ASP A 108 -3.47 9.75 7.89
N TRP A 109 -2.48 9.07 7.29
CA TRP A 109 -1.13 9.59 7.11
C TRP A 109 -1.06 10.74 6.09
N ASP A 110 -1.80 10.64 4.98
CA ASP A 110 -1.95 11.70 3.99
C ASP A 110 -2.62 12.94 4.61
N ALA A 111 -3.72 12.75 5.35
CA ALA A 111 -4.41 13.80 6.08
C ALA A 111 -3.55 14.44 7.19
N ALA A 112 -2.63 13.68 7.79
CA ALA A 112 -1.65 14.20 8.74
C ALA A 112 -0.53 15.05 8.09
N GLY A 113 -0.56 15.20 6.76
CA GLY A 113 0.37 16.02 5.98
C GLY A 113 1.57 15.27 5.44
N ARG A 114 1.43 13.95 5.19
CA ARG A 114 2.48 13.09 4.61
C ARG A 114 3.81 13.16 5.35
N ARG A 115 3.72 13.12 6.68
CA ARG A 115 4.87 13.27 7.58
C ARG A 115 5.92 12.20 7.22
N GLY A 116 7.19 12.61 7.13
CA GLY A 116 8.28 11.71 6.74
C GLY A 116 8.59 11.63 5.23
N GLU A 117 7.75 12.16 4.32
CA GLU A 117 8.09 12.24 2.88
C GLU A 117 9.38 13.03 2.62
N ASN A 118 9.58 14.14 3.34
CA ASN A 118 10.78 14.98 3.23
C ASN A 118 12.05 14.32 3.81
N GLY A 119 11.91 13.26 4.62
CA GLY A 119 13.04 12.48 5.14
C GLY A 119 13.65 11.51 4.12
N ALA A 120 12.88 11.18 3.07
CA ALA A 120 13.32 10.32 1.96
C ALA A 120 13.82 11.11 0.74
N LEU A 121 13.55 12.42 0.68
CA LEU A 121 13.98 13.32 -0.41
C LEU A 121 15.19 14.20 -0.03
N GLY A 122 15.84 13.93 1.10
CA GLY A 122 17.06 14.63 1.57
C GLY A 122 18.31 14.42 0.71
N GLY A 123 18.17 13.80 -0.47
CA GLY A 123 19.25 13.60 -1.41
C GLY A 123 18.71 13.36 -2.80
N ARG A 124 18.37 14.45 -3.49
CA ARG A 124 18.35 14.66 -4.96
C ARG A 124 16.97 15.05 -5.52
N PHE A 125 16.94 16.31 -5.95
CA PHE A 125 16.03 16.96 -6.91
C PHE A 125 14.61 17.34 -6.46
N GLY A 126 14.50 18.60 -5.99
CA GLY A 126 13.65 19.65 -6.57
C GLY A 126 12.16 19.37 -6.82
N THR A 127 11.33 20.00 -5.99
CA THR A 127 9.99 20.52 -6.32
C THR A 127 9.11 19.64 -7.21
N ILE A 128 8.27 18.81 -6.61
CA ILE A 128 6.99 18.43 -7.20
C ILE A 128 5.89 18.84 -6.21
N ILE A 129 5.10 19.81 -6.64
CA ILE A 129 3.90 20.32 -5.98
C ILE A 129 2.87 19.20 -5.78
N SER A 130 2.42 18.99 -4.55
CA SER A 130 1.21 18.19 -4.26
C SER A 130 -0.03 18.93 -4.79
N PRO A 131 -0.96 18.25 -5.50
CA PRO A 131 -2.20 18.89 -5.97
C PRO A 131 -3.27 19.05 -4.87
N SER A 132 -3.04 18.60 -3.63
CA SER A 132 -4.09 18.46 -2.62
C SER A 132 -4.45 19.71 -1.81
N LEU A 133 -4.12 20.93 -2.27
CA LEU A 133 -4.36 22.17 -1.51
C LEU A 133 -4.89 23.29 -2.42
N LEU A 134 -6.06 23.12 -3.04
CA LEU A 134 -6.73 24.23 -3.73
C LEU A 134 -8.27 24.22 -3.71
N ILE A 135 -8.91 23.71 -2.66
CA ILE A 135 -10.35 23.99 -2.42
C ILE A 135 -10.58 24.28 -0.93
N MET A 136 -10.03 25.39 -0.43
CA MET A 136 -10.36 25.90 0.91
C MET A 136 -10.20 27.43 0.95
N GLY A 137 -10.86 28.15 0.03
CA GLY A 137 -10.69 29.60 -0.07
C GLY A 137 -11.78 30.40 -0.76
N MET A 138 -12.96 29.85 -1.05
CA MET A 138 -14.05 30.60 -1.70
C MET A 138 -15.38 30.44 -0.96
N TRP A 139 -15.42 31.03 0.25
CA TRP A 139 -16.66 31.53 0.84
C TRP A 139 -16.32 32.77 1.68
N LYS A 140 -16.24 33.93 1.03
CA LYS A 140 -16.59 35.19 1.68
C LYS A 140 -17.83 35.74 0.98
N PHE A 141 -18.94 35.68 1.73
CA PHE A 141 -20.10 36.52 1.52
C PHE A 141 -19.69 37.98 1.68
N GLU A 142 -20.13 38.84 0.77
CA GLU A 142 -20.40 40.24 1.08
C GLU A 142 -21.52 40.74 0.15
N ASN A 143 -22.39 41.56 0.75
CA ASN A 143 -23.69 42.08 0.28
C ASN A 143 -23.65 42.80 -1.07
#